data_AF-A0A8T9Q4B0-F1
#
_entry.id   AF-A0A8T9Q4B0-F1
#
_cell.length_a   1.000
_cell.length_b   1.000
_cell.length_c   1.000
_cell.angle_alpha   90.00
_cell.angle_beta   90.00
_cell.angle_gamma   90.00
#
_symmetry.space_group_name_H-M   'P 1'
#
loop_
_entity.id
_entity.type
_entity.pdbx_description
1 polymer ?
#
loop_
_entity_poly.entity_id
_entity_poly.type
_entity_poly.pdbx_seq_one_letter_code
_entity_poly.pdbx_strand_id
1 'polypeptide(L)'
;MFEQHSREELQQLIVQNGGKITGSISKKLSYLVAGDKMGPAKREKATELKVPIISETDLLAMIPTETQTADEDEVLAPQNLDSSAETASTETFSAPTGTANDLGK
;
A
#
# COMPACT_ATOMS: atom_id res chain seq x y z
N MET A 1 -0.65 -21.45 -9.55
CA MET A 1 0.59 -21.54 -8.78
C MET A 1 0.47 -20.47 -7.71
N PHE A 2 0.92 -20.75 -6.50
CA PHE A 2 1.14 -19.75 -5.45
C PHE A 2 2.66 -19.59 -5.33
N GLU A 3 3.13 -18.39 -5.06
CA GLU A 3 4.56 -18.04 -5.21
C GLU A 3 5.29 -18.08 -3.86
N GLN A 4 4.63 -17.69 -2.78
CA GLN A 4 5.26 -17.59 -1.46
C GLN A 4 4.85 -18.71 -0.52
N HIS A 5 3.59 -19.15 -0.58
CA HIS A 5 3.09 -20.22 0.27
C HIS A 5 2.43 -21.35 -0.52
N SER A 6 2.55 -22.57 0.02
CA SER A 6 1.78 -23.70 -0.50
C SER A 6 0.30 -23.54 -0.18
N ARG A 7 -0.57 -24.12 -1.02
CA ARG A 7 -2.03 -24.11 -0.79
C ARG A 7 -2.39 -24.66 0.60
N GLU A 8 -1.63 -25.64 1.09
CA GLU A 8 -1.82 -26.25 2.40
C GLU A 8 -1.50 -25.28 3.54
N GLU A 9 -0.39 -24.55 3.43
CA GLU A 9 0.03 -23.52 4.39
C GLU A 9 -1.04 -22.42 4.52
N LEU A 10 -1.52 -21.89 3.39
CA LEU A 10 -2.58 -20.89 3.38
C LEU A 10 -3.86 -21.41 4.04
N GLN A 11 -4.24 -22.67 3.78
CA GLN A 11 -5.39 -23.29 4.43
C GLN A 11 -5.19 -23.43 5.95
N GLN A 12 -4.00 -23.83 6.39
CA GLN A 12 -3.65 -23.94 7.81
C GLN A 12 -3.70 -22.58 8.49
N LEU A 13 -3.09 -21.55 7.90
CA LEU A 13 -3.12 -20.17 8.41
C LEU A 13 -4.54 -19.68 8.63
N ILE A 14 -5.43 -19.88 7.65
CA ILE A 14 -6.83 -19.47 7.76
C ILE A 14 -7.51 -20.20 8.91
N VAL A 15 -7.34 -21.52 9.02
CA VAL A 15 -7.98 -22.33 10.07
C VAL A 15 -7.43 -22.01 11.46
N GLN A 16 -6.11 -21.79 11.57
CA GLN A 16 -5.43 -21.44 12.81
C GLN A 16 -5.90 -20.09 13.35
N ASN A 17 -6.24 -19.16 12.46
CA ASN A 17 -6.82 -17.86 12.81
C ASN A 17 -8.36 -17.88 12.95
N GLY A 18 -8.97 -19.06 13.01
CA GLY A 18 -10.42 -19.23 13.23
C GLY A 18 -11.29 -19.08 11.98
N GLY A 19 -10.68 -18.98 10.80
CA GLY A 19 -11.35 -18.96 9.50
C GLY A 19 -11.79 -20.36 9.03
N LYS A 20 -12.70 -20.38 8.06
CA LYS A 20 -13.24 -21.62 7.49
C LYS A 20 -12.97 -21.72 5.99
N ILE A 21 -12.36 -22.82 5.57
CA ILE A 21 -12.13 -23.14 4.15
C ILE A 21 -13.35 -23.82 3.55
N THR A 22 -13.76 -23.39 2.37
CA THR A 22 -14.79 -24.06 1.57
C THR A 22 -14.25 -24.36 0.18
N GLY A 23 -14.42 -25.59 -0.31
CA GLY A 23 -13.99 -25.98 -1.65
C GLY A 23 -14.87 -25.44 -2.79
N SER A 24 -15.99 -24.79 -2.45
CA SER A 24 -17.03 -24.37 -3.40
C SER A 24 -17.38 -22.89 -3.24
N ILE A 25 -17.38 -22.16 -4.36
CA ILE A 25 -17.80 -20.76 -4.41
C ILE A 25 -19.32 -20.71 -4.19
N SER A 26 -19.72 -20.11 -3.07
CA SER A 26 -21.10 -20.07 -2.58
C SER A 26 -21.45 -18.67 -2.09
N LYS A 27 -22.74 -18.32 -1.97
CA LYS A 27 -23.21 -17.00 -1.45
C LYS A 27 -22.69 -16.64 -0.06
N LYS A 28 -22.22 -17.62 0.71
CA LYS A 28 -21.69 -17.43 2.07
C LYS A 28 -20.16 -17.25 2.10
N LEU A 29 -19.51 -17.29 0.94
CA LEU A 29 -18.06 -17.10 0.81
C LEU A 29 -17.74 -15.60 0.86
N SER A 30 -16.94 -15.19 1.84
CA SER A 30 -16.55 -13.79 1.99
C SER A 30 -15.47 -13.38 1.00
N TYR A 31 -14.46 -14.21 0.80
CA TYR A 31 -13.32 -13.92 -0.06
C TYR A 31 -12.91 -15.16 -0.86
N LEU A 32 -12.54 -14.97 -2.12
CA LEU A 32 -11.97 -16.02 -2.96
C LEU A 32 -10.48 -15.78 -3.14
N VAL A 33 -9.67 -16.62 -2.50
CA VAL A 33 -8.20 -16.60 -2.67
C VAL A 33 -7.86 -17.23 -4.02
N ALA A 34 -7.33 -16.43 -4.94
CA ALA A 34 -6.94 -16.84 -6.27
C ALA A 34 -5.45 -16.57 -6.50
N GLY A 35 -4.73 -17.60 -6.94
CA GLY A 35 -3.37 -17.44 -7.45
C GLY A 35 -3.37 -17.20 -8.97
N ASP A 36 -2.17 -17.06 -9.53
CA ASP A 36 -1.93 -16.65 -10.92
C ASP A 36 -2.63 -17.52 -11.98
N LYS A 37 -2.88 -18.79 -11.64
CA LYS A 37 -3.54 -19.78 -12.51
C LYS A 37 -5.03 -19.95 -12.21
N MET A 38 -5.76 -18.86 -11.96
CA MET A 38 -7.21 -18.94 -11.72
C MET A 38 -7.97 -19.30 -13.01
N GLY A 39 -8.66 -20.44 -13.01
CA GLY A 39 -9.46 -20.90 -14.15
C GLY A 39 -10.76 -20.09 -14.37
N PRO A 40 -11.28 -20.03 -15.62
CA PRO A 40 -12.42 -19.19 -16.00
C PRO A 40 -13.71 -19.53 -15.25
N ALA A 41 -13.99 -20.82 -15.04
CA ALA A 41 -15.18 -21.28 -14.34
C ALA A 41 -15.28 -20.76 -12.88
N LYS A 42 -14.13 -20.55 -12.21
CA LYS A 42 -14.12 -19.97 -10.86
C LYS A 42 -14.33 -18.46 -10.90
N ARG A 43 -13.84 -17.79 -11.95
CA ARG A 43 -13.91 -16.34 -12.09
C ARG A 43 -15.34 -15.90 -12.36
N GLU A 44 -15.99 -16.53 -13.33
CA GLU A 44 -17.40 -16.27 -13.64
C GLU A 44 -18.30 -16.45 -12.41
N LYS A 45 -18.11 -17.55 -11.68
CA LYS A 45 -18.92 -17.85 -10.48
C LYS A 45 -18.69 -16.85 -9.34
N ALA A 46 -17.46 -16.38 -9.17
CA ALA A 46 -17.14 -15.33 -8.20
C ALA A 46 -17.77 -13.99 -8.60
N THR A 47 -17.66 -13.61 -9.88
CA THR A 47 -18.25 -12.39 -10.42
C THR A 47 -19.78 -12.42 -10.33
N GLU A 48 -20.42 -13.54 -10.67
CA GLU A 48 -21.87 -13.72 -10.58
C GLU A 48 -22.38 -13.60 -9.13
N LEU A 49 -21.67 -14.22 -8.20
CA LEU A 49 -21.98 -14.16 -6.77
C LEU A 49 -21.49 -12.89 -6.08
N LYS A 50 -20.82 -11.99 -6.82
CA LYS A 50 -20.17 -10.77 -6.32
C LYS A 50 -19.23 -11.03 -5.13
N VAL A 51 -18.51 -12.15 -5.19
CA VAL A 51 -17.49 -12.49 -4.21
C VAL A 51 -16.19 -11.79 -4.58
N PRO A 52 -15.58 -10.99 -3.67
CA PRO A 52 -14.29 -10.37 -3.93
C PRO A 52 -13.20 -11.43 -4.08
N ILE A 53 -12.37 -11.24 -5.12
CA ILE A 53 -11.23 -12.11 -5.42
C ILE A 53 -9.99 -11.43 -4.86
N ILE A 54 -9.25 -12.15 -4.02
CA ILE A 54 -8.04 -11.65 -3.36
C ILE A 54 -6.86 -12.59 -3.65
N SER A 55 -5.64 -12.08 -3.55
CA SER A 55 -4.40 -12.85 -3.73
C SER A 55 -3.91 -13.43 -2.40
N GLU A 56 -2.89 -14.30 -2.43
CA GLU A 56 -2.29 -14.82 -1.19
C GLU A 56 -1.72 -13.69 -0.32
N THR A 57 -1.06 -12.72 -0.92
CA THR A 57 -0.49 -11.54 -0.25
C THR A 57 -1.55 -10.72 0.48
N ASP A 58 -2.73 -10.57 -0.13
CA ASP A 58 -3.84 -9.83 0.45
C ASP A 58 -4.41 -10.56 1.67
N LEU A 59 -4.49 -11.89 1.58
CA LEU A 59 -4.86 -12.72 2.73
C LEU A 59 -3.85 -12.61 3.88
N LEU A 60 -2.55 -12.63 3.57
CA LEU A 60 -1.48 -12.44 4.56
C LEU A 60 -1.58 -11.05 5.21
N ALA A 61 -1.89 -10.01 4.45
CA ALA A 61 -2.10 -8.66 4.98
C ALA A 61 -3.32 -8.55 5.92
N MET A 62 -4.34 -9.41 5.75
CA MET A 62 -5.50 -9.47 6.64
C MET A 62 -5.26 -10.24 7.93
N ILE A 63 -4.26 -11.12 7.96
CA ILE A 63 -3.89 -11.87 9.17
C ILE A 63 -2.85 -11.04 9.92
N PRO A 64 -3.07 -10.73 11.21
CA PRO A 64 -2.08 -10.00 12.01
C PRO A 64 -0.89 -10.92 12.32
N THR A 65 0.07 -11.02 11.39
CA THR A 65 1.36 -11.66 11.63
C THR A 65 2.37 -10.59 12.01
N GLU A 66 2.80 -10.58 13.26
CA GLU A 66 3.81 -9.67 13.83
C GLU A 66 5.23 -10.02 13.35
N THR A 67 5.44 -10.10 12.04
CA THR A 67 6.76 -10.30 11.44
C THR A 67 7.04 -9.21 10.43
N GLN A 68 7.86 -8.27 10.87
CA GLN A 68 8.67 -7.36 10.07
C GLN A 68 9.31 -8.13 8.90
N THR A 69 9.13 -7.61 7.68
CA THR A 69 10.13 -7.49 6.61
C THR A 69 9.41 -6.89 5.39
N ALA A 70 9.16 -5.58 5.47
CA ALA A 70 8.97 -4.72 4.31
C ALA A 70 10.29 -4.01 3.95
N ASP A 71 11.40 -4.55 4.43
CA ASP A 71 12.75 -4.11 4.15
C ASP A 71 13.37 -5.22 3.32
N GLU A 72 13.45 -5.01 2.00
CA GLU A 72 14.68 -4.99 1.20
C GLU A 72 14.30 -4.66 -0.26
N ASP A 73 14.90 -3.57 -0.76
CA ASP A 73 15.06 -3.17 -2.18
C ASP A 73 13.92 -2.45 -2.94
N GLU A 74 13.59 -1.21 -2.52
CA GLU A 74 13.58 -0.09 -3.47
C GLU A 74 14.07 1.20 -2.78
N VAL A 75 15.39 1.31 -2.71
CA VAL A 75 16.11 2.56 -2.45
C VAL A 75 16.00 3.48 -3.69
N LEU A 76 14.85 4.08 -3.94
CA LEU A 76 14.77 5.29 -4.77
C LEU A 76 15.05 6.50 -3.88
N ALA A 77 16.33 6.85 -3.86
CA ALA A 77 16.90 7.98 -3.13
C ALA A 77 16.10 9.29 -3.28
N PRO A 78 15.88 10.07 -2.20
CA PRO A 78 15.78 11.51 -2.34
C PRO A 78 17.20 12.03 -2.61
N GLN A 79 17.66 11.94 -3.85
CA GLN A 79 18.76 12.76 -4.32
C GLN A 79 18.28 14.20 -4.20
N ASN A 80 18.74 14.86 -3.14
CA ASN A 80 18.68 16.29 -2.94
C ASN A 80 18.94 16.99 -4.28
N LEU A 81 17.88 17.55 -4.89
CA LEU A 81 18.05 18.57 -5.91
C LEU A 81 18.54 19.83 -5.19
N ASP A 82 19.86 19.97 -5.17
CA ASP A 82 20.56 21.22 -5.44
C ASP A 82 19.92 22.50 -4.86
N SER A 83 20.24 22.77 -3.59
CA SER A 83 20.35 24.16 -3.13
C SER A 83 21.79 24.63 -3.36
N SER A 84 22.13 24.93 -4.61
CA SER A 84 23.32 25.71 -4.96
C SER A 84 23.03 26.60 -6.17
N ALA A 85 22.27 27.65 -5.89
CA ALA A 85 22.39 28.93 -6.56
C ALA A 85 22.32 29.99 -5.45
N GLU A 86 23.09 31.05 -5.41
CA GLU A 86 24.24 31.51 -6.17
C GLU A 86 24.74 32.69 -5.34
N THR A 87 26.04 32.93 -5.42
CA THR A 87 26.74 34.03 -4.77
C THR A 87 26.20 35.41 -5.14
N ALA A 88 26.46 36.37 -4.24
CA ALA A 88 26.55 37.82 -4.45
C ALA A 88 25.28 38.66 -4.27
N SER A 89 25.14 39.22 -3.06
CA SER A 89 24.83 40.64 -2.94
C SER A 89 25.67 41.24 -1.82
N THR A 90 26.70 41.93 -2.29
CA THR A 90 27.57 42.86 -1.57
C THR A 90 26.76 43.93 -0.83
N GLU A 91 27.32 44.36 0.29
CA GLU A 91 27.03 45.59 1.02
C GLU A 91 26.48 46.73 0.15
N THR A 92 25.43 47.39 0.63
CA THR A 92 25.39 48.86 0.65
C THR A 92 24.55 49.32 1.83
N PHE A 93 25.24 49.91 2.80
CA PHE A 93 24.70 50.71 3.88
C PHE A 93 24.07 51.99 3.33
N SER A 94 22.78 52.25 3.60
CA SER A 94 22.18 53.58 3.48
C SER A 94 20.92 53.72 4.35
N ALA A 95 21.16 54.37 5.49
CA ALA A 95 20.32 55.26 6.31
C ALA A 95 18.81 54.99 6.56
N PRO A 96 18.37 55.08 7.84
CA PRO A 96 16.97 55.12 8.23
C PRO A 96 16.42 56.55 8.20
N THR A 97 15.52 56.83 7.27
CA THR A 97 14.60 57.99 7.29
C THR A 97 13.31 57.50 6.65
N GLY A 98 12.15 57.47 7.26
CA GLY A 98 11.60 58.29 8.33
C GLY A 98 10.17 58.62 7.88
N THR A 99 9.22 58.72 8.83
CA THR A 99 7.90 59.33 8.62
C THR A 99 6.97 58.56 7.67
N ALA A 100 5.65 58.47 7.81
CA ALA A 100 4.66 58.85 8.82
C ALA A 100 3.33 58.26 8.31
N ASN A 101 2.37 58.12 9.22
CA ASN A 101 0.93 58.32 8.93
C ASN A 101 0.28 57.28 7.99
N ASP A 102 -1.01 57.01 7.92
CA ASP A 102 -2.25 57.63 8.40
C ASP A 102 -3.29 56.54 8.04
N LEU A 103 -4.04 55.99 8.99
CA LEU A 103 -5.44 56.34 9.23
C LEU A 103 -6.43 56.05 8.08
N GLY A 104 -7.49 55.31 8.43
CA GLY A 104 -8.77 55.24 7.71
C GLY A 104 -8.95 53.95 6.92
N LYS A 105 -10.04 53.20 7.06
CA LYS A 105 -11.32 53.42 7.73
C LYS A 105 -12.02 52.08 7.86
#